data_AF-A0AAX6GWU7-F1
#
_entry.id   AF-A0AAX6GWU7-F1
#
_cell.length_a   1.000
_cell.length_b   1.000
_cell.length_c   1.000
_cell.angle_alpha   90.00
_cell.angle_beta   90.00
_cell.angle_gamma   90.00
#
_symmetry.space_group_name_H-M   'P 1'
#
loop_
_entity.id
_entity.type
_entity.pdbx_description
1 polymer ?
#
loop_
_entity_poly.entity_id
_entity_poly.type
_entity_poly.pdbx_seq_one_letter_code
_entity_poly.pdbx_strand_id
1 'polypeptide(L)' 'MTVAAREASICTGIGFAEYFRDMGYNVSMMADSTSRWDEALREISSRLVLYRIPSSYIHILVPYFIYR' A
#
# COMPACT_ATOMS: atom_id res chain seq x y z
N MET A 1 3.03 -4.07 15.61
CA MET A 1 1.91 -3.59 14.77
C MET A 1 1.19 -4.80 14.18
N THR A 2 -0.14 -4.80 14.11
CA THR A 2 -0.91 -5.94 13.57
C THR A 2 -0.78 -6.03 12.04
N VAL A 3 -0.97 -7.23 11.47
CA VAL A 3 -0.82 -7.49 10.02
C VAL A 3 -1.79 -6.64 9.20
N ALA A 4 -3.06 -6.58 9.61
CA ALA A 4 -4.07 -5.73 8.97
C ALA A 4 -3.77 -4.23 9.11
N ALA A 5 -3.11 -3.79 10.18
CA ALA A 5 -2.73 -2.39 10.35
C ALA A 5 -1.66 -1.95 9.34
N ARG A 6 -0.91 -2.87 8.74
CA ARG A 6 0.06 -2.53 7.68
C ARG A 6 -0.66 -2.10 6.39
N GLU A 7 -1.67 -2.87 5.97
CA GLU A 7 -2.57 -2.48 4.88
C GLU A 7 -3.24 -1.14 5.16
N ALA A 8 -3.86 -1.02 6.33
CA ALA A 8 -4.56 0.20 6.72
C ALA A 8 -3.62 1.42 6.73
N SER A 9 -2.37 1.26 7.21
CA SER A 9 -1.41 2.37 7.27
C SER A 9 -1.06 2.94 5.89
N ILE A 10 -0.93 2.08 4.86
CA ILE A 10 -0.63 2.51 3.49
C ILE A 10 -1.87 3.14 2.85
N CYS A 11 -3.04 2.51 2.97
CA CYS A 11 -4.28 3.06 2.43
C CYS A 11 -4.65 4.41 3.06
N THR A 12 -4.49 4.55 4.38
CA THR A 12 -4.69 5.83 5.08
C THR A 12 -3.66 6.86 4.62
N GLY A 13 -2.41 6.46 4.46
CA GLY A 13 -1.39 7.31 3.85
C GLY A 13 -1.85 7.85 2.49
N ILE A 14 -2.19 6.95 1.56
CA ILE A 14 -2.64 7.30 0.20
C ILE A 14 -3.82 8.27 0.27
N GLY A 15 -4.81 8.01 1.12
CA GLY A 15 -5.96 8.90 1.31
C GLY A 15 -5.57 10.32 1.76
N PHE A 16 -4.59 10.46 2.64
CA PHE A 16 -4.04 11.78 2.99
C PHE A 16 -3.29 12.42 1.81
N ALA A 17 -2.50 11.65 1.07
CA ALA A 17 -1.78 12.19 -0.07
C ALA A 17 -2.73 12.67 -1.19
N GLU A 18 -3.81 11.93 -1.44
CA GLU A 18 -4.89 12.35 -2.34
C GLU A 18 -5.60 13.60 -1.83
N TYR A 19 -5.98 13.62 -0.56
CA TYR A 19 -6.63 14.78 0.05
C TYR A 19 -5.82 16.08 -0.12
N PHE A 20 -4.50 16.03 0.14
CA PHE A 20 -3.64 17.19 -0.06
C PHE A 20 -3.37 17.50 -1.53
N ARG A 21 -3.35 16.49 -2.42
CA ARG A 21 -3.22 16.71 -3.86
C ARG A 21 -4.45 17.39 -4.46
N ASP A 22 -5.65 17.03 -3.98
CA ASP A 22 -6.91 17.64 -4.42
C ASP A 22 -7.00 19.12 -4.01
N MET A 23 -6.27 19.54 -2.97
CA MET A 23 -6.10 20.97 -2.62
C MET A 23 -5.09 21.71 -3.50
N GLY A 24 -4.42 21.03 -4.43
CA GLY A 24 -3.41 21.60 -5.31
C GLY A 24 -1.99 21.60 -4.73
N TYR A 25 -1.72 20.85 -3.65
CA TYR A 25 -0.35 20.71 -3.14
C TYR A 25 0.42 19.63 -3.91
N ASN A 26 1.72 19.85 -4.08
CA ASN A 26 2.65 18.80 -4.49
C ASN A 26 2.99 17.94 -3.27
N VAL A 27 2.66 16.66 -3.33
CA VAL A 27 2.77 15.73 -2.21
C VAL A 27 3.55 14.51 -2.66
N SER A 28 4.59 14.16 -1.91
CA SER A 28 5.33 12.90 -2.08
C SER A 28 5.07 11.97 -0.90
N MET A 29 4.77 10.70 -1.17
CA MET A 29 4.64 9.67 -0.14
C MET A 29 5.86 8.74 -0.15
N MET A 30 6.41 8.46 1.03
CA MET A 30 7.39 7.38 1.20
C MET A 30 6.78 6.28 2.07
N ALA A 31 6.83 5.04 1.59
CA ALA A 31 6.36 3.87 2.31
C ALA A 31 7.55 2.96 2.66
N ASP A 32 7.89 2.88 3.94
CA ASP A 32 8.97 2.03 4.46
C ASP A 32 8.41 0.94 5.40
N SER A 33 8.38 -0.35 5.06
CA SER A 33 8.77 -0.98 3.79
C SER A 33 7.58 -1.65 3.11
N THR A 34 7.53 -1.53 1.79
CA THR A 34 6.52 -2.16 0.94
C THR A 34 6.64 -3.69 0.92
N SER A 35 7.81 -4.25 1.23
CA SER A 35 8.02 -5.69 1.42
C SER A 35 7.25 -6.24 2.62
N ARG A 36 7.26 -5.51 3.75
CA ARG A 36 6.49 -5.89 4.94
C ARG A 36 4.98 -5.80 4.74
N TRP A 37 4.56 -5.00 3.78
CA TRP A 37 3.19 -4.92 3.32
C TRP A 37 2.81 -6.10 2.42
N ASP A 38 3.65 -6.50 1.46
CA ASP A 38 3.44 -7.73 0.65
C ASP A 38 3.37 -8.98 1.54
N GLU A 39 4.28 -9.12 2.52
CA GLU A 39 4.22 -10.21 3.49
C GLU A 39 2.88 -10.27 4.25
N ALA A 40 2.36 -9.10 4.65
CA ALA A 40 1.10 -9.01 5.36
C ALA A 40 -0.09 -9.40 4.48
N LEU A 41 -0.09 -8.96 3.22
CA LEU A 41 -1.08 -9.33 2.23
C LEU A 41 -1.06 -10.81 1.91
N ARG A 42 0.12 -11.44 1.84
CA ARG A 42 0.25 -12.88 1.66
C ARG A 42 -0.30 -13.67 2.83
N GLU A 43 -0.07 -13.21 4.06
CA GLU A 43 -0.62 -13.86 5.24
C GLU A 43 -2.16 -13.78 5.25
N ILE A 44 -2.73 -12.62 4.93
CA ILE A 44 -4.18 -12.42 4.83
C ILE A 44 -4.77 -13.25 3.68
N SER A 45 -4.15 -13.23 2.49
CA SER A 45 -4.58 -14.01 1.32
C SER A 45 -4.55 -15.52 1.59
N SER A 46 -3.54 -16.01 2.33
CA SER A 46 -3.44 -17.41 2.74
C SER A 46 -4.58 -17.82 3.67
N ARG A 47 -5.05 -16.91 4.54
CA ARG A 47 -6.21 -17.14 5.41
C ARG A 47 -7.55 -17.09 4.66
N LEU A 48 -7.61 -16.42 3.52
CA LEU A 48 -8.84 -16.17 2.76
C LEU A 48 -9.10 -17.14 1.58
N VAL A 49 -8.28 -18.17 1.38
CA VAL A 49 -8.37 -19.08 0.20
C VAL A 49 -8.35 -18.29 -1.13
N LEU A 50 -7.81 -17.07 -1.13
CA LEU A 50 -7.65 -16.28 -2.35
C LEU A 50 -6.40 -16.79 -3.06
N TYR A 51 -6.53 -17.08 -4.36
CA TYR A 51 -5.42 -17.55 -5.20
C TYR A 51 -4.24 -16.60 -5.04
N ARG A 52 -3.06 -17.16 -4.76
CA ARG A 52 -1.82 -16.45 -4.44
C ARG A 52 -1.63 -15.24 -5.36
N ILE A 53 -1.85 -14.04 -4.81
CA ILE A 53 -1.65 -12.79 -5.54
C ILE A 53 -0.17 -12.74 -5.95
N PRO A 54 0.17 -12.70 -7.25
CA PRO A 54 1.56 -12.62 -7.64
C PRO A 54 2.10 -11.26 -7.18
N SER A 55 3.28 -11.30 -6.54
CA SER A 55 3.99 -10.14 -5.96
C SER A 55 4.09 -8.94 -6.91
N SER A 56 4.03 -9.20 -8.21
CA SER A 56 4.00 -8.19 -9.27
C SER A 56 2.84 -7.20 -9.18
N TYR A 57 1.63 -7.57 -8.71
CA TYR A 57 0.51 -6.62 -8.61
C TYR A 57 0.75 -5.52 -7.56
N ILE A 58 1.44 -5.87 -6.47
CA ILE A 58 1.75 -4.95 -5.38
C ILE A 58 2.84 -3.96 -5.80
N HIS A 59 3.82 -4.44 -6.58
CA HIS A 59 4.88 -3.59 -7.11
C HIS A 59 4.45 -2.64 -8.23
N ILE A 60 3.27 -2.80 -8.84
CA ILE A 60 2.79 -1.92 -9.93
C ILE A 60 2.00 -0.71 -9.40
N LEU A 61 1.25 -0.87 -8.31
CA LEU A 61 0.42 0.23 -7.75
C LEU A 61 1.25 1.26 -6.97
N VAL A 62 2.30 0.81 -6.30
CA VAL A 62 3.12 1.66 -5.42
C VAL A 62 3.95 2.72 -6.18
N PRO A 63 4.68 2.41 -7.27
CA PRO A 63 5.47 3.43 -7.95
C PRO A 63 4.61 4.54 -8.59
N TYR A 64 3.33 4.25 -8.91
CA TYR A 64 2.44 5.23 -9.53
C TYR A 64 2.10 6.40 -8.58
N PHE A 65 2.10 6.18 -7.26
CA PHE A 65 1.79 7.19 -6.24
C PHE A 65 3.02 7.84 -5.60
N ILE A 66 4.19 7.19 -5.68
CA ILE A 66 5.41 7.67 -5.03
C ILE A 66 6.19 8.66 -5.92
N TYR A 67 6.08 8.54 -7.25
CA TYR A 67 6.97 9.25 -8.20
C TYR A 67 6.28 10.31 -9.09
N ARG A 68 5.03 10.71 -8.81
CA ARG A 68 4.32 11.72 -9.60
C ARG A 68 3.72 12.80 -8.71
#